data_AF-A0A9K3D307-F1
#
_entry.id   AF-A0A9K3D307-F1
#
_cell.length_a   1.000
_cell.length_b   1.000
_cell.length_c   1.000
_cell.angle_alpha   90.00
_cell.angle_beta   90.00
_cell.angle_gamma   90.00
#
_symmetry.space_group_name_H-M   'P 1'
#
loop_
_entity.id
_entity.type
_entity.pdbx_description
1 polymer ?
#
loop_
_entity_poly.entity_id
_entity_poly.type
_entity_poly.pdbx_seq_one_letter_code
_entity_poly.pdbx_strand_id
1 'polypeptide(L)'
;MSDDGTLYDAPSSRSGEALIPKGSLQIIFSLVSTMNGATILSLPWGYQISGVLGGPLAAFAAMIICGTTCVYILRDVAILLSQGKAVPLDYPEIAEMYLGRWSSCLTRYASLIIMMGATISYFIISTHLLTNIVGFLFPAFHHPGLLVLIIFLGLFGVSSISRMDMVVQLGSYGFVAMGFLAVYIVYL
;
A
#
# COMPACT_ATOMS: atom_id res chain seq x y z
N MET A 1 -8.81 -50.58 7.94
CA MET A 1 -7.33 -50.67 7.93
C MET A 1 -6.85 -49.59 6.98
N SER A 2 -6.67 -48.36 7.45
CA SER A 2 -5.46 -47.88 8.15
C SER A 2 -4.34 -47.73 7.13
N ASP A 3 -3.99 -46.54 6.67
CA ASP A 3 -3.36 -45.37 7.33
C ASP A 3 -1.89 -45.29 6.93
N ASP A 4 -1.41 -44.03 6.90
CA ASP A 4 -0.05 -43.54 6.68
C ASP A 4 0.42 -43.40 5.22
N GLY A 5 0.92 -42.27 4.75
CA GLY A 5 1.39 -41.08 5.47
C GLY A 5 2.64 -40.57 4.78
N THR A 6 2.67 -39.26 4.48
CA THR A 6 3.87 -38.41 4.38
C THR A 6 4.94 -38.71 3.32
N LEU A 7 5.03 -37.83 2.30
CA LEU A 7 6.33 -37.28 1.86
C LEU A 7 6.11 -35.99 1.06
N TYR A 8 5.69 -34.92 1.74
CA TYR A 8 6.03 -33.58 1.26
C TYR A 8 7.49 -33.36 1.66
N ASP A 9 8.39 -33.64 0.72
CA ASP A 9 9.82 -33.39 0.88
C ASP A 9 10.05 -31.92 1.24
N ALA A 10 10.41 -31.70 2.49
CA ALA A 10 11.03 -30.47 2.94
C ALA A 10 12.50 -30.49 2.54
N PRO A 11 13.01 -29.55 1.72
CA PRO A 11 14.42 -29.23 1.76
C PRO A 11 14.66 -28.33 2.96
N SER A 12 15.02 -28.97 4.07
CA SER A 12 15.78 -28.33 5.13
C SER A 12 17.14 -27.85 4.59
N SER A 13 17.65 -26.76 5.16
CA SER A 13 18.99 -26.19 4.99
C SER A 13 19.26 -25.24 3.80
N ARG A 14 18.68 -24.03 3.86
CA ARG A 14 19.45 -22.76 3.71
C ARG A 14 18.86 -21.67 4.60
N SER A 15 19.27 -21.71 5.85
CA SER A 15 19.28 -20.57 6.76
C SER A 15 20.26 -19.51 6.21
N GLY A 16 19.85 -18.24 6.20
CA GLY A 16 20.78 -17.12 6.49
C GLY A 16 21.36 -16.29 5.35
N GLU A 17 21.55 -16.77 4.13
CA GLU A 17 22.29 -15.99 3.11
C GLU A 17 21.59 -15.86 1.75
N ALA A 18 21.30 -14.60 1.42
CA ALA A 18 21.36 -14.02 0.07
C ALA A 18 20.54 -14.71 -1.03
N LEU A 19 19.22 -14.76 -0.87
CA LEU A 19 18.33 -14.58 -2.03
C LEU A 19 18.00 -13.09 -2.14
N ILE A 20 18.96 -12.32 -2.68
CA ILE A 20 18.62 -11.21 -3.56
C ILE A 20 18.53 -11.85 -4.96
N PRO A 21 17.43 -12.56 -5.32
CA PRO A 21 17.25 -12.95 -6.70
C PRO A 21 17.19 -11.67 -7.54
N LYS A 22 17.47 -11.78 -8.84
CA LYS A 22 17.60 -10.69 -9.82
C LYS A 22 16.37 -9.75 -9.96
N GLY A 23 15.38 -9.86 -9.07
CA GLY A 23 14.24 -8.97 -8.89
C GLY A 23 14.21 -8.19 -7.57
N SER A 24 15.26 -8.14 -6.75
CA SER A 24 15.24 -7.33 -5.50
C SER A 24 14.98 -5.84 -5.77
N LEU A 25 15.59 -5.26 -6.81
CA LEU A 25 15.26 -3.90 -7.25
C LEU A 25 13.79 -3.77 -7.66
N GLN A 26 13.25 -4.75 -8.40
CA GLN A 26 11.85 -4.75 -8.80
C GLN A 26 10.90 -4.82 -7.59
N ILE A 27 11.24 -5.63 -6.58
CA ILE A 27 10.48 -5.76 -5.33
C ILE A 27 10.54 -4.44 -4.55
N ILE A 28 11.73 -3.84 -4.44
CA ILE A 28 11.91 -2.54 -3.78
C ILE A 28 11.09 -1.47 -4.52
N PHE A 29 11.18 -1.40 -5.84
CA PHE A 29 10.42 -0.43 -6.64
C PHE A 29 8.92 -0.64 -6.56
N SER A 30 8.47 -1.89 -6.54
CA SER A 30 7.06 -2.20 -6.35
C SER A 30 6.60 -1.73 -4.96
N LEU A 31 7.39 -1.99 -3.91
CA LEU A 31 7.04 -1.62 -2.54
C LEU A 31 7.02 -0.10 -2.34
N VAL A 32 8.01 0.60 -2.91
CA VAL A 32 8.09 2.07 -2.94
C VAL A 32 6.87 2.65 -3.68
N SER A 33 6.44 2.06 -4.79
CA SER A 33 5.28 2.54 -5.54
C SER A 33 3.97 2.44 -4.76
N THR A 34 3.80 1.35 -3.99
CA THR A 34 2.61 1.16 -3.15
C THR A 34 2.60 2.10 -1.94
N MET A 35 3.76 2.44 -1.37
CA MET A 35 3.86 3.21 -0.14
C MET A 35 3.91 4.74 -0.34
N ASN A 36 4.43 5.22 -1.47
CA ASN A 36 4.67 6.64 -1.69
C ASN A 36 3.46 7.45 -2.14
N GLY A 37 2.37 6.81 -2.57
CA GLY A 37 1.22 7.44 -3.26
C GLY A 37 0.75 8.79 -2.70
N ALA A 38 -0.34 8.81 -1.91
CA ALA A 38 -0.86 10.06 -1.35
C ALA A 38 0.04 10.64 -0.24
N THR A 39 0.95 9.84 0.31
CA THR A 39 1.85 10.21 1.41
C THR A 39 2.77 11.37 1.03
N ILE A 40 3.29 11.41 -0.21
CA ILE A 40 4.16 12.50 -0.65
C ILE A 40 3.44 13.86 -0.61
N LEU A 41 2.13 13.88 -0.86
CA LEU A 41 1.32 15.11 -0.81
C LEU A 41 1.06 15.58 0.63
N SER A 42 1.00 14.66 1.60
CA SER A 42 0.73 15.00 3.00
C SER A 42 1.99 15.32 3.81
N LEU A 43 3.17 14.89 3.36
CA LEU A 43 4.44 15.17 4.03
C LEU A 43 4.73 16.67 4.24
N PRO A 44 4.62 17.55 3.21
CA PRO A 44 4.90 18.97 3.40
C PRO A 44 4.02 19.61 4.48
N TRP A 45 2.73 19.27 4.48
CA TRP A 45 1.77 19.77 5.46
C TRP A 45 2.06 19.23 6.87
N GLY A 46 2.43 17.95 6.99
CA GLY A 46 2.84 17.35 8.26
C GLY A 46 4.10 18.01 8.84
N TYR A 47 5.08 18.33 7.99
CA TYR A 47 6.28 19.05 8.40
C TYR A 47 5.99 20.49 8.83
N GLN A 48 5.04 21.17 8.18
CA GLN A 48 4.64 22.53 8.55
C GLN A 48 4.04 22.59 9.98
N ILE A 49 3.27 21.58 10.39
CA ILE A 49 2.61 21.56 11.71
C ILE A 49 3.54 21.07 12.82
N SER A 50 4.42 20.11 12.50
CA SER A 50 5.31 19.49 13.49
C SER A 50 6.55 20.34 13.79
N GLY A 51 6.84 21.36 12.98
CA GLY A 51 8.03 22.19 13.10
C GLY A 51 9.31 21.46 12.69
N VAL A 52 10.43 22.18 12.67
CA VAL A 52 11.72 21.70 12.12
C VAL A 52 12.28 20.48 12.87
N LEU A 53 12.03 20.38 14.18
CA LEU A 53 12.52 19.25 15.00
C LEU A 53 11.49 18.11 15.12
N GLY A 54 10.19 18.41 15.11
CA GLY A 54 9.15 17.41 15.34
C GLY A 54 8.92 16.50 14.14
N GLY A 55 8.97 17.05 12.92
CA GLY A 55 8.74 16.30 11.69
C GLY A 55 9.72 15.13 11.49
N PRO A 56 11.04 15.37 11.53
CA PRO A 56 12.03 14.30 11.39
C PRO A 56 11.92 13.26 12.51
N LEU A 57 11.65 13.68 13.75
CA LEU A 57 11.53 12.78 14.89
C LEU A 57 10.30 11.86 14.75
N ALA A 58 9.16 12.40 14.33
CA ALA A 58 7.94 11.63 14.08
C ALA A 58 8.13 10.65 12.90
N ALA A 59 8.78 11.09 11.82
CA ALA A 59 9.11 10.22 10.70
C ALA A 59 10.04 9.07 11.13
N PHE A 60 11.06 9.37 11.94
CA PHE A 60 11.98 8.35 12.45
C PHE A 60 11.29 7.36 13.38
N ALA A 61 10.41 7.84 14.27
CA ALA A 61 9.60 6.98 15.12
C ALA A 61 8.69 6.06 14.31
N ALA A 62 8.01 6.59 13.28
CA ALA A 62 7.19 5.79 12.37
C ALA A 62 8.01 4.74 11.61
N MET A 63 9.20 5.10 11.12
CA MET A 63 10.10 4.15 10.47
C MET A 63 10.52 3.01 11.41
N ILE A 64 10.84 3.31 12.67
CA ILE A 64 11.21 2.28 13.65
C ILE A 64 10.01 1.36 13.92
N ILE A 65 8.84 1.89 14.22
CA ILE A 65 7.66 1.10 14.58
C ILE A 65 7.20 0.22 13.41
N CYS A 66 7.11 0.79 12.20
CA CYS A 66 6.73 0.02 11.02
C CYS A 66 7.80 -0.99 10.63
N GLY A 67 9.08 -0.61 10.72
CA GLY A 67 10.21 -1.48 10.41
C GLY A 67 10.30 -2.69 11.36
N THR A 68 10.18 -2.47 12.67
CA THR A 68 10.19 -3.57 13.65
C THR A 68 8.99 -4.49 13.45
N THR A 69 7.79 -3.93 13.27
CA THR A 69 6.57 -4.70 13.00
C THR A 69 6.72 -5.61 11.78
N CYS A 70 7.25 -5.08 10.67
CA CYS A 70 7.52 -5.84 9.46
C CYS A 70 8.50 -7.00 9.72
N VAL A 71 9.60 -6.73 10.44
CA VAL A 71 10.60 -7.77 10.78
C VAL A 71 10.01 -8.86 11.66
N TYR A 72 9.16 -8.52 12.64
CA TYR A 72 8.48 -9.52 13.47
C TYR A 72 7.57 -10.42 12.63
N ILE A 73 6.73 -9.83 11.77
CA ILE A 73 5.82 -10.59 10.89
C ILE A 73 6.62 -11.52 9.96
N LEU A 74 7.71 -11.04 9.35
CA LEU A 74 8.55 -11.86 8.46
C LEU A 74 9.20 -13.02 9.22
N ARG A 75 9.67 -12.78 10.45
CA ARG A 75 10.26 -13.83 11.29
C ARG A 75 9.24 -14.90 11.65
N ASP A 76 8.03 -14.50 12.02
CA ASP A 76 6.96 -15.43 12.41
C ASP A 76 6.54 -16.31 11.22
N VAL A 77 6.40 -15.72 10.04
CA VAL A 77 6.13 -16.47 8.80
C VAL A 77 7.27 -17.45 8.48
N ALA A 78 8.53 -17.04 8.66
CA ALA A 78 9.69 -17.91 8.44
C ALA A 78 9.75 -19.10 9.42
N ILE A 79 9.37 -18.88 10.68
CA ILE A 79 9.30 -19.95 11.69
C ILE A 79 8.19 -20.94 11.34
N LEU A 80 6.99 -20.47 10.96
CA LEU A 80 5.88 -21.32 10.54
C LEU A 80 6.22 -22.19 9.32
N LEU A 81 6.92 -21.61 8.34
CA LEU A 81 7.46 -22.33 7.18
C LEU A 81 8.45 -23.44 7.61
N SER A 82 9.34 -23.15 8.56
CA SER A 82 10.34 -24.11 9.04
C SER A 82 9.74 -25.31 9.78
N GLN A 83 8.54 -25.16 10.35
CA GLN A 83 7.82 -26.22 11.06
C GLN A 83 6.97 -27.11 10.15
N GLY A 84 7.00 -26.90 8.83
CA GLY A 84 6.27 -27.72 7.85
C GLY A 84 4.74 -27.61 7.95
N LYS A 85 4.23 -26.63 8.73
CA LYS A 85 2.80 -26.32 8.77
C LYS A 85 2.41 -25.49 7.55
N ALA A 86 1.19 -25.68 7.06
CA ALA A 86 0.60 -24.81 6.05
C ALA A 86 0.69 -23.36 6.55
N VAL A 87 1.40 -22.52 5.81
CA VAL A 87 1.46 -21.08 6.10
C VAL A 87 0.05 -20.54 5.92
N PRO A 88 -0.58 -19.97 6.95
CA PRO A 88 -1.83 -19.27 6.75
C PRO A 88 -1.60 -18.15 5.74
N LEU A 89 -2.32 -18.16 4.63
CA LEU A 89 -2.15 -17.17 3.56
C LEU A 89 -2.59 -15.76 3.99
N ASP A 90 -3.30 -15.64 5.12
CA ASP A 90 -3.94 -14.41 5.55
C ASP A 90 -3.28 -13.78 6.80
N TYR A 91 -2.91 -12.50 6.67
CA TYR A 91 -2.42 -11.63 7.75
C TYR A 91 -3.25 -11.69 9.07
N PRO A 92 -4.60 -11.68 9.05
CA PRO A 92 -5.39 -11.80 10.28
C PRO A 92 -5.25 -13.16 11.00
N GLU A 93 -4.91 -14.23 10.29
CA GLU A 93 -4.77 -15.58 10.87
C GLU A 93 -3.42 -15.73 11.60
N ILE A 94 -2.37 -15.05 11.12
CA ILE A 94 -1.09 -14.90 11.84
C ILE A 94 -1.30 -14.12 13.15
N ALA A 95 -2.09 -13.04 13.10
CA ALA A 95 -2.44 -12.24 14.26
C ALA A 95 -3.32 -13.00 15.29
N GLU A 96 -4.09 -13.99 14.82
CA GLU A 96 -4.89 -14.88 15.68
C GLU A 96 -4.02 -15.84 16.49
N MET A 97 -2.95 -16.38 15.88
CA MET A 97 -2.04 -17.31 16.56
C MET A 97 -1.29 -16.67 17.74
N TYR A 98 -0.99 -15.37 17.67
CA TYR A 98 -0.19 -14.69 18.68
C TYR A 98 -1.00 -14.06 19.83
N LEU A 99 -2.17 -13.48 19.55
CA LEU A 99 -3.00 -12.77 20.55
C LEU A 99 -4.36 -13.44 20.82
N GLY A 100 -4.69 -14.52 20.13
CA GLY A 100 -5.97 -15.23 20.23
C GLY A 100 -7.08 -14.65 19.32
N ARG A 101 -8.27 -15.24 19.42
CA ARG A 101 -9.43 -15.03 18.53
C ARG A 101 -9.90 -13.58 18.40
N TRP A 102 -9.68 -12.76 19.43
CA TRP A 102 -10.05 -11.35 19.44
C TRP A 102 -9.19 -10.48 18.51
N SER A 103 -7.91 -10.86 18.33
CA SER A 103 -6.96 -10.11 17.49
C SER A 103 -7.23 -10.27 16.00
N SER A 104 -7.66 -11.45 15.56
CA SER A 104 -8.10 -11.73 14.18
C SER A 104 -9.25 -10.81 13.76
N CYS A 105 -10.23 -10.66 14.66
CA CYS A 105 -11.39 -9.80 14.48
C CYS A 105 -10.97 -8.33 14.37
N LEU A 106 -10.16 -7.84 15.32
CA LEU A 106 -9.68 -6.45 15.34
C LEU A 106 -8.84 -6.13 14.09
N THR A 107 -7.96 -7.04 13.69
CA THR A 107 -7.11 -6.88 12.50
C THR A 107 -7.94 -6.80 11.22
N ARG A 108 -8.97 -7.65 11.11
CA ARG A 108 -9.89 -7.62 9.96
C ARG A 108 -10.65 -6.30 9.88
N TYR A 109 -11.21 -5.83 10.99
CA TYR A 109 -11.90 -4.54 11.02
C TYR A 109 -10.96 -3.36 10.77
N ALA A 110 -9.76 -3.37 11.35
CA ALA A 110 -8.76 -2.32 11.13
C ALA A 110 -8.39 -2.20 9.64
N SER A 111 -8.15 -3.33 8.96
CA SER A 111 -7.86 -3.33 7.51
C SER A 111 -9.02 -2.79 6.68
N LEU A 112 -10.27 -3.10 7.02
CA LEU A 112 -11.45 -2.55 6.35
C LEU A 112 -11.57 -1.04 6.53
N ILE A 113 -11.33 -0.54 7.76
CA ILE A 113 -11.36 0.89 8.07
C ILE A 113 -10.27 1.63 7.29
N ILE A 114 -9.05 1.08 7.24
CA ILE A 114 -7.92 1.65 6.49
C ILE A 114 -8.24 1.69 5.00
N MET A 115 -8.78 0.61 4.43
CA MET A 115 -9.17 0.55 3.01
C MET A 115 -10.26 1.57 2.66
N MET A 116 -11.28 1.70 3.51
CA MET A 116 -12.33 2.71 3.33
C MET A 116 -11.75 4.13 3.43
N GLY A 117 -10.91 4.40 4.44
CA GLY A 117 -10.28 5.70 4.63
C GLY A 117 -9.35 6.09 3.49
N ALA A 118 -8.57 5.14 2.97
CA ALA A 118 -7.71 5.34 1.80
C ALA A 118 -8.54 5.68 0.55
N THR A 119 -9.66 4.98 0.35
CA THR A 119 -10.57 5.23 -0.78
C THR A 119 -11.20 6.63 -0.70
N ILE A 120 -11.67 7.04 0.47
CA ILE A 120 -12.26 8.38 0.68
C ILE A 120 -11.21 9.48 0.50
N SER A 121 -10.02 9.31 1.07
CA SER A 121 -8.93 10.29 0.94
C SER A 121 -8.48 10.43 -0.51
N TYR A 122 -8.35 9.31 -1.23
CA TYR A 122 -8.05 9.30 -2.65
C TYR A 122 -9.13 10.01 -3.47
N PHE A 123 -10.41 9.77 -3.15
CA PHE A 123 -11.53 10.44 -3.81
C PHE A 123 -11.47 11.97 -3.66
N ILE A 124 -11.19 12.44 -2.45
CA ILE A 124 -11.06 13.87 -2.14
C ILE A 124 -9.91 14.48 -2.95
N ILE A 125 -8.72 13.89 -2.88
CA ILE A 125 -7.52 14.39 -3.60
C ILE A 125 -7.79 14.44 -5.10
N SER A 126 -8.37 13.39 -5.67
CA SER A 126 -8.59 13.32 -7.11
C SER A 126 -9.63 14.34 -7.59
N THR A 127 -10.65 14.62 -6.78
CA THR A 127 -11.65 15.67 -7.07
C THR A 127 -11.01 17.06 -7.05
N HIS A 128 -10.13 17.34 -6.08
CA HIS A 128 -9.41 18.61 -6.00
C HIS A 128 -8.48 18.82 -7.20
N LEU A 129 -7.71 17.80 -7.57
CA LEU A 129 -6.83 17.85 -8.73
C LEU A 129 -7.62 18.05 -10.03
N LEU A 130 -8.70 17.30 -10.23
CA LEU A 130 -9.49 17.41 -11.45
C LEU A 130 -10.17 18.79 -11.57
N THR A 131 -10.64 19.36 -10.46
CA THR A 131 -11.22 20.71 -10.44
C THR A 131 -10.18 21.76 -10.84
N ASN A 132 -8.94 21.65 -10.34
CA ASN A 132 -7.86 22.56 -10.71
C ASN A 132 -7.50 22.44 -12.21
N ILE A 133 -7.45 21.22 -12.74
CA ILE A 133 -7.16 20.98 -14.17
C ILE A 133 -8.27 21.54 -15.06
N VAL A 134 -9.54 21.29 -14.71
CA VAL A 134 -10.69 21.79 -15.48
C VAL A 134 -10.78 23.32 -15.43
N GLY A 135 -10.52 23.93 -14.27
CA GLY A 135 -10.49 25.39 -14.12
C GLY A 135 -9.39 26.04 -14.98
N PHE A 136 -8.25 25.37 -15.14
CA PHE A 136 -7.17 25.83 -16.03
C PHE A 136 -7.53 25.69 -17.52
N LEU A 137 -8.17 24.58 -17.91
CA LEU A 137 -8.44 24.27 -19.31
C LEU A 137 -9.70 24.98 -19.85
N PHE A 138 -10.71 25.21 -19.01
CA PHE A 138 -12.00 25.78 -19.38
C PHE A 138 -12.44 26.91 -18.45
N PRO A 139 -11.88 28.13 -18.60
CA PRO A 139 -12.23 29.28 -17.77
C PRO A 139 -13.69 29.75 -17.94
N ALA A 140 -14.41 29.27 -18.97
CA ALA A 140 -15.77 29.70 -19.31
C ALA A 140 -16.90 28.94 -18.59
N PHE A 141 -16.63 27.80 -17.92
CA PHE A 141 -17.65 27.01 -17.24
C PHE A 141 -17.80 27.42 -15.77
N HIS A 142 -18.96 27.93 -15.39
CA HIS A 142 -19.25 28.45 -14.05
C HIS A 142 -19.41 27.36 -12.96
N HIS A 143 -19.64 26.10 -13.35
CA HIS A 143 -19.79 24.97 -12.41
C HIS A 143 -18.89 23.77 -12.77
N PRO A 144 -17.56 23.86 -12.52
CA PRO A 144 -16.62 22.79 -12.81
C PRO A 144 -16.88 21.52 -11.97
N GLY A 145 -17.46 21.64 -10.78
CA GLY A 145 -17.70 20.51 -9.87
C GLY A 145 -18.69 19.46 -10.39
N LEU A 146 -19.70 19.86 -11.19
CA LEU A 146 -20.72 18.93 -11.69
C LEU A 146 -20.19 18.09 -12.87
N LEU A 147 -19.35 18.69 -13.73
CA LEU A 147 -18.63 17.96 -14.78
C LEU A 147 -17.64 16.96 -14.20
N VAL A 148 -16.91 17.35 -13.15
CA VAL A 148 -15.99 16.47 -12.40
C VAL A 148 -16.73 15.26 -11.85
N LEU A 149 -17.91 15.46 -11.24
CA LEU A 149 -18.71 14.37 -10.67
C LEU A 149 -19.25 13.41 -11.75
N ILE A 150 -19.69 13.93 -12.90
CA ILE A 150 -20.17 13.11 -14.04
C ILE A 150 -19.03 12.30 -14.65
N ILE A 151 -17.86 12.92 -14.89
CA ILE A 151 -16.68 12.23 -15.42
C ILE A 151 -16.23 11.14 -14.45
N PHE A 152 -16.26 11.41 -13.14
CA PHE A 152 -15.91 10.43 -12.11
C PHE A 152 -16.89 9.26 -12.03
N LEU A 153 -18.20 9.51 -12.07
CA LEU A 153 -19.21 8.44 -12.08
C LEU A 153 -19.09 7.57 -13.34
N GLY A 154 -18.81 8.19 -14.49
CA GLY A 154 -18.53 7.49 -15.73
C GLY A 154 -17.28 6.61 -15.64
N LEU A 155 -16.17 7.15 -15.13
CA LEU A 155 -14.92 6.41 -14.94
C LEU A 155 -15.05 5.29 -13.90
N PHE A 156 -15.77 5.53 -12.80
CA PHE A 156 -16.03 4.51 -11.77
C PHE A 156 -16.87 3.37 -12.33
N GLY A 157 -17.91 3.69 -13.12
CA GLY A 157 -18.70 2.68 -13.84
C GLY A 157 -17.88 1.89 -14.85
N VAL A 158 -17.01 2.55 -15.63
CA VAL A 158 -16.11 1.92 -16.61
C VAL A 158 -15.06 1.05 -15.91
N SER A 159 -14.50 1.51 -14.79
CA SER A 159 -13.48 0.79 -14.04
C SER A 159 -14.03 -0.44 -13.30
N SER A 160 -15.32 -0.44 -12.97
CA SER A 160 -16.02 -1.61 -12.38
C SER A 160 -16.14 -2.79 -13.36
N ILE A 161 -16.00 -2.54 -14.67
CA ILE A 161 -16.15 -3.55 -15.73
C ILE A 161 -14.80 -4.03 -16.28
N SER A 162 -13.70 -3.29 -16.08
CA SER A 162 -12.41 -3.63 -16.66
C SER A 162 -11.67 -4.71 -15.85
N ARG A 163 -11.25 -5.77 -16.54
CA ARG A 163 -10.47 -6.89 -16.01
C ARG A 163 -9.21 -6.43 -15.26
N MET A 164 -8.85 -7.21 -14.23
CA MET A 164 -7.70 -7.02 -13.32
C MET A 164 -6.36 -6.72 -14.03
N ASP A 165 -6.21 -7.11 -15.30
CA ASP A 165 -5.00 -6.87 -16.10
C ASP A 165 -4.71 -5.38 -16.35
N MET A 166 -5.74 -4.55 -16.44
CA MET A 166 -5.59 -3.11 -16.69
C MET A 166 -5.08 -2.36 -15.44
N VAL A 167 -5.37 -2.89 -14.25
CA VAL A 167 -4.92 -2.33 -12.96
C VAL A 167 -3.40 -2.48 -12.79
N VAL A 168 -2.83 -3.57 -13.30
CA VAL A 168 -1.37 -3.81 -13.26
C VAL A 168 -0.62 -2.81 -14.16
N GLN A 169 -1.18 -2.50 -15.34
CA GLN A 169 -0.59 -1.49 -16.23
C GLN A 169 -0.71 -0.07 -15.66
N LEU A 170 -1.80 0.22 -14.94
CA LEU A 170 -2.00 1.51 -14.28
C LEU A 170 -0.94 1.79 -13.20
N GLY A 171 -0.47 0.76 -12.50
CA GLY A 171 0.62 0.88 -11.52
C GLY A 171 1.93 1.44 -12.12
N SER A 172 2.23 1.10 -13.37
CA SER A 172 3.42 1.62 -14.07
C SER A 172 3.31 3.12 -14.38
N TYR A 173 2.11 3.62 -14.70
CA TYR A 173 1.90 5.06 -14.94
C TYR A 173 2.01 5.88 -13.65
N GLY A 174 1.64 5.29 -12.50
CA GLY A 174 1.80 5.90 -11.19
C GLY A 174 3.26 6.22 -10.85
N PHE A 175 4.20 5.33 -11.18
CA PHE A 175 5.64 5.56 -10.93
C PHE A 175 6.21 6.73 -11.75
N VAL A 176 5.84 6.82 -13.03
CA VAL A 176 6.26 7.93 -13.92
C VAL A 176 5.69 9.27 -13.42
N ALA A 177 4.42 9.28 -12.99
CA ALA A 177 3.79 10.46 -12.43
C ALA A 177 4.44 10.91 -11.10
N MET A 178 4.81 9.97 -10.22
CA MET A 178 5.54 10.24 -8.98
C MET A 178 6.92 10.87 -9.25
N GLY A 179 7.66 10.33 -10.21
CA GLY A 179 8.96 10.87 -10.60
C GLY A 179 8.85 12.31 -11.12
N PHE A 180 7.85 12.58 -11.97
CA PHE A 180 7.57 13.93 -12.46
C PHE A 180 7.20 14.89 -11.32
N LEU A 181 6.37 14.45 -10.37
CA LEU A 181 5.96 15.26 -9.23
C LEU A 181 7.14 15.57 -8.28
N ALA A 182 8.02 14.60 -8.03
CA ALA A 182 9.23 14.83 -7.23
C ALA A 182 10.17 15.85 -7.89
N VAL A 183 10.38 15.74 -9.22
CA VAL A 183 11.12 16.73 -9.99
C VAL A 183 10.45 18.10 -9.87
N TYR A 184 9.14 18.18 -10.11
CA TYR A 184 8.40 19.44 -9.99
C TYR A 184 8.54 20.09 -8.61
N ILE A 185 8.48 19.33 -7.52
CA ILE A 185 8.67 19.84 -6.14
C ILE A 185 10.11 20.35 -5.92
N VAL A 186 11.11 19.69 -6.47
CA VAL A 186 12.53 20.09 -6.32
C VAL A 186 12.86 21.35 -7.13
N TYR A 187 12.18 21.57 -8.25
CA TYR A 187 12.39 22.71 -9.14
C TYR A 187 11.58 23.97 -8.77
N LEU A 188 10.64 23.87 -7.83
CA LEU A 188 9.83 24.97 -7.32
C LEU A 188 10.48 25.64 -6.10
#